data_AF-A0A484LEG2-F1
#
_entry.id   AF-A0A484LEG2-F1
#
_cell.length_a   1.000
_cell.length_b   1.000
_cell.length_c   1.000
_cell.angle_alpha   90.00
_cell.angle_beta   90.00
_cell.angle_gamma   90.00
#
_symmetry.space_group_name_H-M   'P 1'
#
loop_
_entity.id
_entity.type
_entity.pdbx_description
1 polymer ?
#
loop_
_entity_poly.entity_id
_entity_poly.type
_entity_poly.pdbx_seq_one_letter_code
_entity_poly.pdbx_strand_id
1 'polypeptide(L)'
;MMSVTGKLMFLYVFLNVVSYIVIAAGPPTCPAADISSDCESDSGEWDGEFFPGISKIKYEGPSSKNPLSFKWYNANEEILGKKMKDWFRFSVAFWHTFRGTGGDPFGSATKFWPWEDGTNSLAMAKRRSKI
;
A
#
# COMPACT_ATOMS: atom_id res chain seq x y z
N MET A 1 1.62 -3.46 -52.80
CA MET A 1 2.60 -2.50 -52.24
C MET A 1 1.81 -1.35 -51.62
N MET A 2 1.82 -1.18 -50.29
CA MET A 2 0.97 -0.17 -49.63
C MET A 2 1.52 1.25 -49.84
N SER A 3 0.66 2.19 -50.25
CA SER A 3 1.00 3.59 -50.45
C SER A 3 1.50 4.26 -49.17
N VAL A 4 2.37 5.26 -49.31
CA VAL A 4 3.00 6.01 -48.21
C VAL A 4 1.94 6.60 -47.27
N THR A 5 0.88 7.19 -47.82
CA THR A 5 -0.26 7.73 -47.04
C THR A 5 -0.95 6.67 -46.20
N GLY A 6 -1.08 5.44 -46.72
CA GLY A 6 -1.67 4.31 -46.02
C GLY A 6 -0.80 3.83 -44.85
N LYS A 7 0.53 3.83 -45.02
CA LYS A 7 1.46 3.54 -43.91
C LYS A 7 1.39 4.60 -42.81
N LEU A 8 1.28 5.87 -43.18
CA LEU A 8 1.21 6.99 -42.23
C LEU A 8 -0.09 6.97 -41.41
N MET A 9 -1.24 6.73 -42.07
CA MET A 9 -2.53 6.55 -41.38
C MET A 9 -2.52 5.32 -40.47
N PHE A 10 -1.96 4.19 -40.91
CA PHE A 10 -1.87 2.99 -40.07
C PHE A 10 -0.99 3.22 -38.84
N LEU A 11 0.15 3.91 -38.98
CA LEU A 11 1.01 4.31 -37.87
C LEU A 11 0.28 5.22 -36.87
N TYR A 12 -0.49 6.20 -37.36
CA TYR A 12 -1.24 7.11 -36.52
C TYR A 12 -2.36 6.40 -35.73
N VAL A 13 -3.10 5.48 -36.36
CA VAL A 13 -4.08 4.63 -35.66
C VAL A 13 -3.40 3.76 -34.61
N PHE A 14 -2.26 3.13 -34.94
CA PHE A 14 -1.52 2.28 -34.00
C PHE A 14 -1.02 3.08 -32.78
N LEU A 15 -0.49 4.29 -32.97
CA LEU A 15 -0.04 5.18 -31.90
C LEU A 15 -1.18 5.61 -30.96
N ASN A 16 -2.37 5.87 -31.50
CA ASN A 16 -3.55 6.19 -30.69
C ASN A 16 -4.03 4.96 -29.90
N VAL A 17 -4.16 3.79 -30.54
CA VAL A 17 -4.57 2.55 -29.88
C VAL A 17 -3.60 2.16 -28.75
N VAL A 18 -2.29 2.24 -29.00
CA VAL A 18 -1.27 1.97 -27.97
C VAL A 18 -1.35 2.97 -26.82
N SER A 19 -1.54 4.27 -27.08
CA SER A 19 -1.74 5.27 -26.02
C SER A 19 -2.97 4.96 -25.16
N TYR A 20 -4.11 4.59 -25.76
CA TYR A 20 -5.31 4.21 -25.01
C TYR A 20 -5.10 2.95 -24.13
N ILE A 21 -4.37 1.94 -24.62
CA ILE A 21 -4.04 0.74 -23.84
C ILE A 21 -3.13 1.08 -22.66
N VAL A 22 -2.11 1.92 -22.87
CA VAL A 22 -1.18 2.34 -21.79
C VAL A 22 -1.86 3.20 -20.73
N ILE A 23 -2.85 4.03 -21.10
CA ILE A 23 -3.62 4.85 -20.15
C ILE A 23 -4.67 4.00 -19.38
N ALA A 24 -5.22 2.95 -20.01
CA ALA A 24 -6.12 2.01 -19.34
C ALA A 24 -5.40 1.09 -18.33
N ALA A 25 -4.08 0.88 -18.50
CA ALA A 25 -3.24 0.17 -17.56
C ALA A 25 -2.89 1.03 -16.33
N GLY A 26 -3.85 1.15 -15.40
CA GLY A 26 -3.55 1.55 -14.03
C GLY A 26 -2.51 0.63 -13.37
N PRO A 27 -1.91 1.02 -12.23
CA PRO A 27 -1.06 0.09 -11.46
C PRO A 27 -1.85 -1.19 -11.16
N PRO A 28 -1.21 -2.38 -11.13
CA PRO A 28 -1.91 -3.67 -11.08
C PRO A 28 -2.57 -3.92 -9.71
N THR A 29 -3.71 -3.28 -9.48
CA THR A 29 -4.68 -3.61 -8.46
C THR A 29 -5.46 -4.83 -8.93
N CYS A 30 -5.31 -5.97 -8.27
CA CYS A 30 -5.97 -7.22 -8.65
C CYS A 30 -7.50 -7.02 -8.72
N PRO A 31 -8.17 -7.37 -9.84
CA PRO A 31 -9.60 -7.17 -9.98
C PRO A 31 -10.39 -8.13 -9.09
N ALA A 32 -11.18 -7.60 -8.16
CA ALA A 32 -12.12 -8.37 -7.34
C ALA A 32 -13.44 -8.59 -8.11
N ALA A 33 -13.38 -9.31 -9.24
CA ALA A 33 -14.43 -9.25 -10.27
C ALA A 33 -14.76 -10.59 -10.97
N ASP A 34 -14.73 -11.71 -10.25
CA ASP A 34 -15.23 -13.00 -10.74
C ASP A 34 -16.35 -13.50 -9.80
N ILE A 35 -17.60 -13.07 -10.06
CA ILE A 35 -18.77 -13.37 -9.22
C ILE A 35 -19.64 -14.48 -9.85
N SER A 36 -19.35 -15.72 -9.48
CA SER A 36 -20.20 -16.88 -9.76
C SER A 36 -20.36 -17.73 -8.51
N SER A 37 -21.58 -18.28 -8.33
CA SER A 37 -21.96 -19.39 -7.45
C SER A 37 -20.78 -20.26 -6.95
N ASP A 38 -20.59 -20.51 -5.65
CA ASP A 38 -21.59 -20.62 -4.58
C ASP A 38 -21.15 -20.03 -3.22
N CYS A 39 -22.02 -20.10 -2.21
CA CYS A 39 -21.67 -19.79 -0.84
C CYS A 39 -20.67 -20.82 -0.26
N GLU A 40 -19.76 -20.36 0.61
CA GLU A 40 -18.81 -21.16 1.40
C GLU A 40 -17.55 -21.70 0.67
N SER A 41 -16.60 -20.82 0.34
CA SER A 41 -15.14 -21.03 0.61
C SER A 41 -14.22 -19.88 0.13
N ASP A 42 -14.62 -18.61 0.22
CA ASP A 42 -13.70 -17.49 -0.09
C ASP A 42 -12.55 -17.42 0.93
N SER A 43 -11.39 -17.97 0.54
CA SER A 43 -10.15 -17.93 1.30
C SER A 43 -9.49 -16.55 1.17
N GLY A 44 -10.15 -15.52 1.73
CA GLY A 44 -9.65 -14.15 1.84
C GLY A 44 -8.43 -13.97 2.76
N GLU A 45 -7.63 -15.02 2.91
CA GLU A 45 -6.36 -15.12 3.59
C GLU A 45 -5.32 -14.34 2.76
N TRP A 46 -4.82 -13.22 3.28
CA TRP A 46 -3.69 -12.51 2.67
C TRP A 46 -2.39 -13.12 3.18
N ASP A 47 -1.59 -13.67 2.25
CA ASP A 47 -0.33 -14.40 2.49
C ASP A 47 0.95 -13.60 2.15
N GLY A 48 0.81 -12.32 1.75
CA GLY A 48 1.95 -11.45 1.41
C GLY A 48 2.47 -10.61 2.58
N GLU A 49 3.72 -10.15 2.52
CA GLU A 49 4.20 -9.07 3.39
C GLU A 49 3.52 -7.74 3.02
N PHE A 50 2.98 -7.00 4.00
CA PHE A 50 2.41 -5.67 3.76
C PHE A 50 3.47 -4.56 3.54
N PHE A 51 4.69 -4.78 4.01
CA PHE A 51 5.80 -3.82 3.95
C PHE A 51 7.10 -4.48 3.46
N PRO A 52 7.12 -5.05 2.24
CA PRO A 52 8.27 -5.79 1.73
C PRO A 52 9.54 -4.93 1.74
N GLY A 53 10.63 -5.48 2.29
CA GLY A 53 11.90 -4.79 2.48
C GLY A 53 12.03 -3.92 3.73
N ILE A 54 10.94 -3.64 4.47
CA ILE A 54 11.00 -2.93 5.75
C ILE A 54 11.21 -3.93 6.90
N SER A 55 12.47 -4.30 7.15
CA SER A 55 12.82 -5.12 8.31
C SER A 55 12.55 -4.41 9.64
N LYS A 56 12.43 -5.18 10.73
CA LYS A 56 12.16 -4.66 12.08
C LYS A 56 13.18 -3.58 12.50
N ILE A 57 12.69 -2.35 12.63
CA ILE A 57 13.47 -1.14 12.97
C ILE A 57 14.28 -1.35 14.25
N LYS A 58 15.60 -1.09 14.18
CA LYS A 58 16.56 -1.27 15.28
C LYS A 58 16.99 0.07 15.86
N TYR A 59 17.53 0.06 17.08
CA TYR A 59 18.25 1.19 17.65
C TYR A 59 19.70 1.19 17.14
N GLU A 60 20.20 2.35 16.72
CA GLU A 60 21.56 2.56 16.20
C GLU A 60 22.26 3.78 16.84
N GLY A 61 21.58 4.53 17.70
CA GLY A 61 22.13 5.70 18.39
C GLY A 61 22.15 7.01 17.58
N PRO A 62 22.53 8.13 18.23
CA PRO A 62 22.27 9.48 17.73
C PRO A 62 23.16 9.92 16.56
N SER A 63 24.27 9.23 16.31
CA SER A 63 25.16 9.49 15.19
C SER A 63 24.69 8.88 13.86
N SER A 64 23.76 7.91 13.90
CA SER A 64 23.36 7.16 12.69
C SER A 64 22.70 8.04 11.62
N LYS A 65 23.01 7.71 10.36
CA LYS A 65 22.46 8.34 9.15
C LYS A 65 21.41 7.48 8.44
N ASN A 66 21.21 6.22 8.86
CA ASN A 66 20.15 5.37 8.34
C ASN A 66 18.78 6.02 8.66
N PRO A 67 17.87 6.27 7.70
CA PRO A 67 16.55 6.78 8.03
C PRO A 67 15.71 5.78 8.84
N LEU A 68 15.80 4.48 8.53
CA LEU A 68 14.98 3.40 9.09
C LEU A 68 15.61 2.78 10.35
N SER A 69 15.97 3.64 11.32
CA SER A 69 16.46 3.24 12.65
C SER A 69 16.06 4.23 13.73
N PHE A 70 16.05 3.78 14.99
CA PHE A 70 15.87 4.64 16.16
C PHE A 70 17.21 5.25 16.59
N LYS A 71 17.24 6.58 16.69
CA LYS A 71 18.41 7.36 17.11
C LYS A 71 18.45 7.61 18.62
N TRP A 72 17.28 7.66 19.25
CA TRP A 72 17.09 8.00 20.68
C TRP A 72 16.19 7.02 21.43
N TYR A 73 15.39 6.20 20.74
CA TYR A 73 14.50 5.24 21.37
C TYR A 73 15.14 3.85 21.41
N ASN A 74 15.63 3.46 22.58
CA ASN A 74 16.11 2.12 22.88
C ASN A 74 15.15 1.46 23.86
N ALA A 75 14.28 0.57 23.36
CA ALA A 75 13.19 -0.04 24.13
C ALA A 75 13.63 -0.78 25.43
N ASN A 76 14.91 -1.16 25.55
CA ASN A 76 15.48 -1.83 26.71
C ASN A 76 16.28 -0.92 27.66
N GLU A 77 16.51 0.34 27.30
CA GLU A 77 17.29 1.29 28.11
C GLU A 77 16.53 1.71 29.35
N GLU A 78 17.19 1.65 30.51
CA GLU A 78 16.58 1.91 31.81
C GLU A 78 16.82 3.36 32.25
N ILE A 79 15.74 4.13 32.28
CA ILE A 79 15.71 5.51 32.78
C ILE A 79 15.05 5.47 34.16
N LEU A 80 15.79 5.87 35.19
CA LEU A 80 15.31 5.94 36.59
C LEU A 80 14.66 4.63 37.07
N GLY A 81 15.27 3.48 36.74
CA GLY A 81 14.80 2.15 37.15
C GLY A 81 13.64 1.57 36.34
N LYS A 82 13.27 2.17 35.20
CA LYS A 82 12.23 1.65 34.29
C LYS A 82 12.64 1.79 32.83
N LYS A 83 12.33 0.78 32.00
CA LYS A 83 12.70 0.77 30.58
C LYS A 83 11.94 1.80 29.77
N MET A 84 12.56 2.40 28.75
CA MET A 84 11.93 3.40 27.87
C MET A 84 10.57 2.95 27.32
N LYS A 85 10.43 1.68 26.92
CA LYS A 85 9.16 1.13 26.41
C LYS A 85 8.01 1.27 27.42
N ASP A 86 8.30 1.14 28.72
CA ASP A 86 7.34 1.13 29.82
C ASP A 86 7.07 2.55 30.35
N TRP A 87 7.95 3.52 30.01
CA TRP A 87 7.68 4.96 30.11
C TRP A 87 6.78 5.45 28.97
N PHE A 88 7.20 5.26 27.72
CA PHE A 88 6.53 5.86 26.56
C PHE A 88 5.26 5.13 26.12
N ARG A 89 5.21 3.79 26.26
CA ARG A 89 4.04 2.95 25.97
C ARG A 89 3.39 3.25 24.61
N PHE A 90 4.22 3.46 23.59
CA PHE A 90 3.78 3.89 22.25
C PHE A 90 2.70 2.99 21.66
N SER A 91 1.74 3.62 20.98
CA SER A 91 0.59 2.97 20.34
C SER A 91 0.35 3.59 18.95
N VAL A 92 -0.35 2.88 18.08
CA VAL A 92 -0.59 3.26 16.68
C VAL A 92 -2.05 3.67 16.50
N ALA A 93 -2.28 4.88 15.97
CA ALA A 93 -3.62 5.41 15.71
C ALA A 93 -4.23 4.77 14.45
N PHE A 94 -4.94 3.66 14.62
CA PHE A 94 -5.46 2.79 13.54
C PHE A 94 -6.14 3.57 12.39
N TRP A 95 -6.95 4.58 12.73
CA TRP A 95 -7.69 5.39 11.76
C TRP A 95 -6.79 6.26 10.87
N HIS A 96 -5.66 6.76 11.37
CA HIS A 96 -4.69 7.50 10.57
C HIS A 96 -3.75 6.55 9.79
N THR A 97 -3.27 5.49 10.43
CA THR A 97 -2.22 4.62 9.86
C THR A 97 -2.76 3.68 8.79
N PHE A 98 -3.90 3.01 9.02
CA PHE A 98 -4.40 1.96 8.11
C PHE A 98 -5.63 2.37 7.30
N ARG A 99 -6.28 3.49 7.65
CA ARG A 99 -7.46 4.06 6.97
C ARG A 99 -7.29 5.49 6.46
N GLY A 100 -6.14 6.14 6.70
CA GLY A 100 -5.87 7.49 6.22
C GLY A 100 -5.60 7.50 4.71
N THR A 101 -6.57 7.95 3.91
CA THR A 101 -6.48 8.05 2.44
C THR A 101 -5.74 9.30 1.95
N GLY A 102 -5.43 10.25 2.84
CA GLY A 102 -4.70 11.47 2.49
C GLY A 102 -5.48 12.47 1.64
N GLY A 103 -6.82 12.39 1.62
CA GLY A 103 -7.68 13.49 1.14
C GLY A 103 -7.99 14.48 2.26
N ASP A 104 -8.45 15.68 1.87
CA ASP A 104 -8.74 16.81 2.76
C ASP A 104 -9.96 17.61 2.22
N PRO A 105 -10.44 18.70 2.87
CA PRO A 105 -11.62 19.46 2.41
C PRO A 105 -11.51 20.10 1.02
N PHE A 106 -10.31 20.13 0.42
CA PHE A 106 -10.01 20.76 -0.87
C PHE A 106 -9.44 19.76 -1.89
N GLY A 107 -9.09 18.54 -1.49
CA GLY A 107 -8.42 17.54 -2.32
C GLY A 107 -8.91 16.10 -2.11
N SER A 108 -8.98 15.33 -3.19
CA SER A 108 -9.36 13.91 -3.18
C SER A 108 -8.29 13.01 -2.53
N ALA A 109 -8.62 11.73 -2.34
CA ALA A 109 -7.69 10.74 -1.79
C ALA A 109 -6.40 10.64 -2.63
N THR A 110 -5.25 10.67 -1.94
CA THR A 110 -3.91 10.59 -2.52
C THR A 110 -3.20 9.27 -2.25
N LYS A 111 -3.72 8.46 -1.32
CA LYS A 111 -3.15 7.17 -0.89
C LYS A 111 -4.12 6.03 -1.18
N PHE A 112 -3.66 5.07 -1.96
CA PHE A 112 -4.34 3.80 -2.24
C PHE A 112 -3.53 2.68 -1.59
N TRP A 113 -4.12 2.01 -0.60
CA TRP A 113 -3.44 0.99 0.20
C TRP A 113 -3.65 -0.40 -0.41
N PRO A 114 -2.64 -1.28 -0.48
CA PRO A 114 -2.80 -2.63 -1.05
C PRO A 114 -3.72 -3.54 -0.20
N TRP A 115 -3.99 -3.15 1.04
CA TRP A 115 -4.94 -3.79 1.96
C TRP A 115 -6.33 -3.13 1.98
N GLU A 116 -6.66 -2.29 1.00
CA GLU A 116 -7.98 -1.67 0.80
C GLU A 116 -8.50 -1.93 -0.62
N ASP A 117 -9.78 -2.31 -0.73
CA ASP A 117 -10.52 -2.54 -1.98
C ASP A 117 -11.66 -1.52 -2.18
N GLY A 118 -11.83 -0.59 -1.22
CA GLY A 118 -12.93 0.36 -1.17
C GLY A 118 -14.21 -0.17 -0.49
N THR A 119 -14.30 -1.44 -0.15
CA THR A 119 -15.47 -2.05 0.50
C THR A 119 -15.42 -1.91 2.03
N ASN A 120 -16.57 -2.12 2.67
CA ASN A 120 -16.69 -2.23 4.12
C ASN A 120 -16.95 -3.69 4.56
N SER A 121 -16.29 -4.65 3.91
CA SER A 121 -16.50 -6.08 4.17
C SER A 121 -15.70 -6.59 5.38
N LEU A 122 -16.17 -7.70 5.98
CA LEU A 122 -15.49 -8.36 7.10
C LEU A 122 -14.11 -8.94 6.69
N ALA A 123 -13.97 -9.43 5.45
CA ALA A 123 -12.69 -9.88 4.91
C ALA A 123 -11.64 -8.74 4.94
N MET A 124 -12.04 -7.53 4.59
CA MET A 124 -11.16 -6.36 4.58
C MET A 124 -10.86 -5.81 5.97
N ALA A 125 -11.80 -5.94 6.92
CA ALA A 125 -11.52 -5.71 8.33
C ALA A 125 -10.49 -6.73 8.90
N LYS A 126 -10.63 -8.01 8.55
CA LYS A 126 -9.64 -9.06 8.90
C LYS A 126 -8.27 -8.78 8.27
N ARG A 127 -8.21 -8.43 6.97
CA ARG A 127 -6.97 -8.09 6.25
C ARG A 127 -6.23 -6.94 6.93
N ARG A 128 -6.93 -5.86 7.29
CA ARG A 128 -6.38 -4.73 8.07
C ARG A 128 -5.88 -5.10 9.46
N SER A 129 -6.42 -6.16 10.07
CA SER A 129 -6.00 -6.63 11.40
C SER A 129 -4.79 -7.57 11.38
N LYS A 130 -4.26 -7.92 10.19
CA LYS A 130 -3.01 -8.68 10.02
C LYS A 130 -1.76 -7.79 9.85
N ILE A 131 -1.92 -6.46 9.83
CA ILE A 131 -0.85 -5.47 9.57
C ILE A 131 -0.12 -5.10 10.88
#